data_AF-A0A315Y4A2-F1
#
_entry.id   AF-A0A315Y4A2-F1
#
_cell.length_a   1.000
_cell.length_b   1.000
_cell.length_c   1.000
_cell.angle_alpha   90.00
_cell.angle_beta   90.00
_cell.angle_gamma   90.00
#
_symmetry.space_group_name_H-M   'P 1'
#
loop_
_entity.id
_entity.type
_entity.pdbx_description
1 polymer ?
#
loop_
_entity_poly.entity_id
_entity_poly.type
_entity_poly.pdbx_seq_one_letter_code
_entity_poly.pdbx_strand_id
1 'polypeptide(L)'
;MMTNREGCTIYEKIVDPQTRSAAYVRHRVGALFVEDERGIGTGADRASSDEVFLSIPAASSSYLPKKDDRVALYITDAAEPPKDALTITYIGDFRHGSAAVQHIEVTAR
;
A
#
# COMPACT_ATOMS: atom_id res chain seq x y z
N MET A 1 2.38 15.16 -3.79
CA MET A 1 1.46 16.00 -2.96
C MET A 1 0.87 15.10 -1.89
N MET A 2 1.04 15.46 -0.61
CA MET A 2 0.48 14.71 0.50
C MET A 2 -1.03 14.95 0.63
N THR A 3 -1.82 13.87 0.70
CA THR A 3 -3.28 13.90 0.79
C THR A 3 -3.76 12.89 1.81
N ASN A 4 -4.65 13.33 2.71
CA ASN A 4 -5.34 12.43 3.65
C ASN A 4 -6.35 11.57 2.88
N ARG A 5 -6.38 10.27 3.15
CA ARG A 5 -7.41 9.37 2.61
C ARG A 5 -8.18 8.71 3.74
N GLU A 6 -9.48 8.49 3.52
CA GLU A 6 -10.36 7.79 4.47
C GLU A 6 -9.98 6.33 4.66
N GLY A 7 -9.30 5.73 3.67
CA GLY A 7 -8.80 4.37 3.74
C GLY A 7 -8.24 3.86 2.42
N CYS A 8 -7.68 2.66 2.46
CA CYS A 8 -7.23 1.92 1.29
C CYS A 8 -7.57 0.43 1.44
N THR A 9 -7.41 -0.32 0.36
CA THR A 9 -7.60 -1.78 0.37
C THR A 9 -6.29 -2.45 0.01
N ILE A 10 -5.77 -3.30 0.91
CA ILE A 10 -4.57 -4.10 0.68
C ILE A 10 -4.98 -5.53 0.41
N TYR A 11 -4.40 -6.12 -0.62
CA TYR A 11 -4.61 -7.49 -1.03
C TYR A 11 -3.34 -8.27 -0.74
N GLU A 12 -3.39 -9.10 0.29
CA GLU A 12 -2.32 -10.03 0.61
C GLU A 12 -2.22 -11.07 -0.50
N LYS A 13 -1.07 -11.13 -1.15
CA LYS A 13 -0.82 -12.13 -2.19
C LYS A 13 -0.52 -13.48 -1.52
N ILE A 14 -1.39 -14.45 -1.78
CA ILE A 14 -1.19 -15.83 -1.37
C ILE A 14 -1.02 -16.74 -2.60
N VAL A 15 -0.52 -17.94 -2.36
CA VAL A 15 -0.49 -19.01 -3.38
C VAL A 15 -1.61 -19.97 -3.06
N ASP A 16 -2.52 -20.17 -4.00
CA ASP A 16 -3.55 -21.19 -3.89
C ASP A 16 -2.89 -22.57 -3.79
N PRO A 17 -3.11 -23.35 -2.72
CA PRO A 17 -2.44 -24.62 -2.53
C PRO A 17 -2.88 -25.71 -3.52
N GLN A 18 -4.08 -25.59 -4.13
CA GLN A 18 -4.62 -26.54 -5.09
C GLN A 18 -4.18 -26.22 -6.52
N THR A 19 -4.28 -24.96 -6.94
CA THR A 19 -4.00 -24.56 -8.32
C THR A 19 -2.59 -24.01 -8.51
N ARG A 20 -1.87 -23.71 -7.41
CA ARG A 20 -0.56 -23.05 -7.39
C ARG A 20 -0.56 -21.67 -8.07
N SER A 21 -1.74 -21.09 -8.29
CA SER A 21 -1.89 -19.74 -8.84
C SER A 21 -1.87 -18.68 -7.74
N ALA A 22 -1.65 -17.42 -8.11
CA ALA A 22 -1.87 -16.32 -7.19
C ALA A 22 -3.35 -16.24 -6.81
N ALA A 23 -3.61 -16.08 -5.52
CA ALA A 23 -4.91 -15.72 -4.96
C ALA A 23 -4.69 -14.56 -3.97
N TYR A 24 -5.76 -13.90 -3.55
CA TYR A 24 -5.63 -12.72 -2.70
C TYR A 24 -6.58 -12.75 -1.49
N VAL A 25 -6.08 -12.27 -0.36
CA VAL A 25 -6.89 -12.00 0.84
C VAL A 25 -7.01 -10.49 1.01
N ARG A 26 -8.25 -10.00 1.10
CA ARG A 26 -8.53 -8.57 1.21
C ARG A 26 -8.47 -8.08 2.66
N HIS A 27 -7.73 -7.00 2.87
CA HIS A 27 -7.59 -6.26 4.13
C HIS A 27 -8.04 -4.81 3.91
N ARG A 28 -9.04 -4.36 4.67
CA ARG A 28 -9.45 -2.94 4.69
C ARG A 28 -8.57 -2.18 5.67
N VAL A 29 -8.00 -1.09 5.21
CA VAL A 29 -7.18 -0.18 6.02
C VAL A 29 -7.92 1.15 6.16
N GLY A 30 -8.00 1.64 7.40
CA GLY A 30 -8.62 2.92 7.73
C GLY A 30 -7.78 4.12 7.31
N ALA A 31 -8.09 5.28 7.88
CA ALA A 31 -7.52 6.55 7.47
C ALA A 31 -5.97 6.53 7.46
N LEU A 32 -5.41 7.08 6.40
CA LEU A 32 -3.97 7.09 6.14
C LEU A 32 -3.55 8.37 5.40
N PHE A 33 -2.24 8.60 5.35
CA PHE A 33 -1.63 9.63 4.53
C PHE A 33 -1.05 9.01 3.26
N VAL A 34 -1.25 9.67 2.13
CA VAL A 34 -0.72 9.25 0.83
C VAL A 34 0.05 10.39 0.21
N GLU A 35 1.25 10.11 -0.29
CA GLU A 35 2.03 11.05 -1.10
C GLU A 35 2.33 10.43 -2.46
N ASP A 36 1.84 11.10 -3.51
CA ASP A 36 2.28 10.81 -4.87
C ASP A 36 3.69 11.40 -5.07
N GLU A 37 4.71 10.56 -5.23
CA GLU A 37 6.04 10.97 -5.67
C GLU A 37 6.05 11.15 -7.18
N ARG A 38 5.32 12.14 -7.69
CA ARG A 38 5.47 12.55 -9.10
C ARG A 38 6.83 13.20 -9.25
N GLY A 39 7.84 12.45 -9.70
CA GLY A 39 9.15 13.00 -10.01
C GLY A 39 9.02 14.17 -11.00
N ILE A 40 9.26 15.40 -10.55
CA ILE A 40 9.47 16.54 -11.44
C ILE A 40 10.89 16.39 -12.02
N GLY A 41 11.01 15.58 -13.08
CA GLY A 41 12.26 15.42 -13.80
C GLY A 41 12.53 16.62 -14.70
N THR A 42 13.26 17.62 -14.22
CA THR A 42 13.95 18.56 -15.13
C THR A 42 15.24 17.90 -15.61
N GLY A 43 15.13 16.94 -16.54
CA GLY A 43 16.29 16.27 -17.15
C GLY A 43 15.89 14.97 -17.86
N ALA A 44 16.39 14.76 -19.08
CA ALA A 44 15.98 13.70 -20.00
C ALA A 44 16.22 12.25 -19.50
N ASP A 45 16.90 12.06 -18.37
CA ASP A 45 17.44 10.75 -17.93
C ASP A 45 16.83 10.21 -16.62
N ARG A 46 15.78 10.83 -16.06
CA ARG A 46 15.08 10.28 -14.88
C ARG A 46 13.66 9.87 -15.27
N ALA A 47 13.44 8.56 -15.37
CA ALA A 47 12.11 7.98 -15.49
C ALA A 47 11.19 8.53 -14.39
N SER A 48 9.97 8.92 -14.74
CA SER A 48 8.92 9.20 -13.76
C SER A 48 8.76 7.97 -12.89
N SER A 49 9.15 8.04 -11.62
CA SER A 49 8.75 7.03 -10.65
C SER A 49 7.28 7.25 -10.37
N ASP A 50 6.39 6.45 -10.96
CA ASP A 50 4.98 6.38 -10.54
C ASP A 50 4.90 5.65 -9.19
N GLU A 51 5.63 6.17 -8.20
CA GLU A 51 5.72 5.63 -6.85
C GLU A 51 4.79 6.42 -5.93
N VAL A 52 4.10 5.69 -5.06
CA VAL A 52 3.22 6.24 -4.05
C VAL A 52 3.72 5.81 -2.70
N PHE A 53 3.88 6.78 -1.81
CA PHE A 53 4.17 6.55 -0.39
C PHE A 53 2.88 6.57 0.41
N LEU A 54 2.72 5.61 1.32
CA LEU A 54 1.61 5.53 2.25
C LEU A 54 2.16 5.48 3.68
N SER A 55 1.67 6.36 4.54
CA SER A 55 1.87 6.28 5.99
C SER A 55 0.56 5.86 6.64
N ILE A 56 0.54 4.62 7.15
CA ILE A 56 -0.63 3.98 7.72
C ILE A 56 -0.50 3.99 9.25
N PRO A 57 -1.29 4.79 9.98
CA PRO A 57 -1.32 4.74 11.43
C PRO A 57 -1.57 3.32 11.93
N ALA A 58 -0.89 2.90 13.01
CA ALA A 58 -1.01 1.53 13.52
C ALA A 58 -2.46 1.18 13.92
N ALA A 59 -3.23 2.15 14.39
CA ALA A 59 -4.64 1.97 14.73
C ALA A 59 -5.54 1.77 13.49
N SER A 60 -5.06 2.14 12.29
CA SER A 60 -5.82 2.04 11.03
C SER A 60 -5.67 0.68 10.34
N SER A 61 -4.78 -0.20 10.81
CA SER A 61 -4.58 -1.52 10.20
C SER A 61 -4.29 -2.60 11.24
N SER A 62 -4.99 -3.73 11.15
CA SER A 62 -4.66 -4.96 11.85
C SER A 62 -3.68 -5.85 11.06
N TYR A 63 -3.44 -5.53 9.79
CA TYR A 63 -2.58 -6.28 8.88
C TYR A 63 -1.24 -5.57 8.65
N LEU A 64 -0.15 -6.34 8.63
CA LEU A 64 1.17 -5.87 8.21
C LEU A 64 1.39 -6.26 6.74
N PRO A 65 1.44 -5.30 5.81
CA PRO A 65 1.65 -5.60 4.39
C PRO A 65 3.00 -6.26 4.12
N LYS A 66 3.06 -7.00 3.01
CA LYS A 66 4.25 -7.71 2.55
C LYS A 66 4.64 -7.22 1.17
N LYS A 67 5.89 -7.50 0.80
CA LYS A 67 6.37 -7.26 -0.57
C LYS A 67 5.50 -8.08 -1.54
N ASP A 68 5.18 -7.49 -2.69
CA ASP A 68 4.33 -8.06 -3.74
C ASP A 68 2.83 -8.14 -3.43
N ASP A 69 2.39 -7.69 -2.24
CA ASP A 69 0.98 -7.40 -2.00
C ASP A 69 0.50 -6.28 -2.92
N ARG A 70 -0.81 -6.20 -3.15
CA ARG A 70 -1.42 -5.20 -4.04
C ARG A 70 -2.19 -4.18 -3.21
N VAL A 71 -2.12 -2.90 -3.55
CA VAL A 71 -2.85 -1.84 -2.85
C VAL A 71 -3.69 -1.01 -3.81
N ALA A 72 -4.99 -0.93 -3.53
CA ALA A 72 -5.89 0.05 -4.14
C ALA A 72 -5.98 1.25 -3.20
N LEU A 73 -5.74 2.46 -3.69
CA LEU A 73 -5.74 3.70 -2.89
C LEU A 73 -7.17 4.16 -2.48
N TYR A 74 -8.13 3.25 -2.48
CA TYR A 74 -9.53 3.45 -2.10
C TYR A 74 -10.08 2.19 -1.43
N ILE A 75 -11.18 2.34 -0.70
CA ILE A 75 -11.89 1.21 -0.09
C ILE A 75 -12.76 0.53 -1.17
N THR A 76 -12.64 -0.79 -1.31
CA THR A 76 -13.43 -1.58 -2.25
C THR A 76 -13.79 -2.95 -1.69
N ASP A 77 -14.86 -3.54 -2.23
CA ASP A 77 -15.34 -4.89 -1.93
C ASP A 77 -14.98 -5.93 -2.99
N ALA A 78 -14.22 -5.54 -4.02
CA ALA A 78 -13.70 -6.47 -5.01
C ALA A 78 -12.88 -7.58 -4.33
N ALA A 79 -13.15 -8.84 -4.67
CA ALA A 79 -12.43 -9.99 -4.13
C ALA A 79 -10.98 -10.03 -4.65
N GLU A 80 -10.79 -9.66 -5.91
CA GLU A 80 -9.49 -9.57 -6.58
C GLU A 80 -9.00 -8.11 -6.63
N PRO A 81 -7.67 -7.89 -6.68
CA PRO A 81 -7.12 -6.55 -6.87
C PRO A 81 -7.61 -5.91 -8.17
N PRO A 82 -8.13 -4.67 -8.12
CA PRO A 82 -8.42 -3.88 -9.31
C PRO A 82 -7.20 -3.70 -10.22
N LYS A 83 -7.42 -3.41 -11.51
CA LYS A 83 -6.33 -3.26 -12.50
C LYS A 83 -5.38 -2.10 -12.16
N ASP A 84 -5.90 -1.07 -11.52
CA ASP A 84 -5.19 0.12 -11.06
C ASP A 84 -4.57 -0.03 -9.67
N ALA A 85 -4.66 -1.21 -9.04
CA ALA A 85 -3.92 -1.48 -7.82
C ALA A 85 -2.40 -1.41 -8.09
N LEU A 86 -1.66 -0.89 -7.11
CA LEU A 86 -0.21 -0.79 -7.16
C LEU A 86 0.42 -2.00 -6.46
N THR A 87 1.64 -2.35 -6.83
CA THR A 87 2.42 -3.41 -6.17
C THR A 87 3.25 -2.81 -5.06
N ILE A 88 3.14 -3.37 -3.86
CA ILE A 88 3.98 -2.94 -2.73
C ILE A 88 5.42 -3.39 -2.95
N THR A 89 6.34 -2.44 -2.94
CA THR A 89 7.77 -2.67 -3.19
C THR A 89 8.61 -2.62 -1.92
N TYR A 90 8.20 -1.81 -0.95
CA TYR A 90 8.88 -1.59 0.33
C TYR A 90 7.87 -1.44 1.49
N ILE A 91 8.27 -1.91 2.68
CA ILE A 91 7.52 -1.82 3.93
C ILE A 91 8.47 -1.48 5.06
N GLY A 92 8.15 -0.44 5.83
CA GLY A 92 8.79 -0.09 7.10
C GLY A 92 7.81 -0.28 8.26
N ASP A 93 8.14 -1.14 9.23
CA ASP A 93 7.32 -1.37 10.43
C ASP A 93 7.78 -0.49 11.60
N PHE A 94 7.08 0.62 11.82
CA PHE A 94 7.34 1.58 12.89
C PHE A 94 6.30 1.47 14.02
N ARG A 95 5.74 0.28 14.25
CA ARG A 95 4.77 0.03 15.34
C ARG A 95 5.42 -0.20 16.70
N HIS A 96 6.53 0.47 16.96
CA HIS A 96 7.25 0.44 18.23
C HIS A 96 7.19 1.80 18.94
N GLY A 97 7.37 1.82 20.26
CA GLY A 97 7.32 3.04 21.06
C GLY A 97 5.89 3.52 21.37
N SER A 98 5.69 4.84 21.44
CA SER A 98 4.41 5.44 21.84
C SER A 98 3.32 5.24 20.78
N ALA A 99 2.13 4.80 21.21
CA ALA A 99 0.98 4.57 20.33
C ALA A 99 0.61 5.79 19.45
N ALA A 100 0.91 7.01 19.90
CA ALA A 100 0.62 8.25 19.16
C ALA A 100 1.44 8.43 17.87
N VAL A 101 2.57 7.72 17.72
CA VAL A 101 3.47 7.83 16.55
C VAL A 101 3.65 6.52 15.80
N GLN A 102 3.03 5.44 16.27
CA GLN A 102 3.14 4.13 15.64
C GLN A 102 2.45 4.12 14.27
N HIS A 103 3.17 3.69 13.25
CA HIS A 103 2.66 3.60 11.88
C HIS A 103 3.42 2.54 11.08
N ILE A 104 2.93 2.28 9.86
CA ILE A 104 3.56 1.44 8.85
C ILE A 104 3.79 2.34 7.63
N GLU A 105 5.02 2.34 7.12
CA GLU A 105 5.36 3.01 5.87
C GLU A 105 5.33 2.00 4.73
N VAL A 106 4.73 2.39 3.60
CA VAL A 106 4.61 1.54 2.42
C VAL A 106 4.95 2.35 1.18
N THR A 107 5.78 1.79 0.30
CA THR A 107 5.98 2.31 -1.06
C THR A 107 5.38 1.34 -2.06
N ALA A 108 4.65 1.85 -3.06
CA ALA A 108 4.01 1.03 -4.09
C ALA A 108 4.09 1.65 -5.49
N ARG A 109 4.13 0.78 -6.52
CA ARG A 109 4.10 1.14 -7.96
C ARG A 109 3.49 0.05 -8.83
#